data_AF-A0A8X7P666-F1
#
_entry.id   AF-A0A8X7P666-F1
#
_cell.length_a   1.000
_cell.length_b   1.000
_cell.length_c   1.000
_cell.angle_alpha   90.00
_cell.angle_beta   90.00
_cell.angle_gamma   90.00
#
_symmetry.space_group_name_H-M   'P 1'
#
loop_
_entity.id
_entity.type
_entity.pdbx_description
1 polymer ?
#
loop_
_entity_poly.entity_id
_entity_poly.type
_entity_poly.pdbx_seq_one_letter_code
_entity_poly.pdbx_strand_id
1 'polypeptide(L)'
;MKLFDTHCHLQDKRVIDKASELISAALAVGVTNFAVNGTSEKDWELVKEMGEMYPSVIPCFGIHPWFIADRSPHWLNTLRKLFETTPTAAVGEIGLDKSPLAAGIDYSDQLAVFRPQLELAKELNKPVAVHCIDAFDDLLEIMRYMYMFFPYKYNLQRHASKFLEINISRSVGPFPAGVILHSFNGTAEVVPKLAELGAYFSLSGWFTYIDEKIAKNTLKSIPSDRFLLETDSPDGLPKSDESSAEPTLNEPANIFAVLEYVANLSSVKKEDLAELTYGNTNLKREERSHRDKNLTVKMKLFDAHCHLQDKRVIDKAPELISAALAVGVTNFAVNGTSEKDWDLVKEMGEMYPSVIPCFGIHPWFIADRSPHWLNTLRMLFETTPTAAVGEVKPLHILILGSSKLKQYVLNGFREYIETLSV
;
A
#
# COMPACT_ATOMS: atom_id res chain seq x y z
N MET A 1 23.39 20.78 -0.98
CA MET A 1 22.66 19.48 -1.02
C MET A 1 21.20 19.78 -1.28
N LYS A 2 20.42 18.83 -1.82
CA LYS A 2 18.96 18.97 -1.94
C LYS A 2 18.31 17.94 -1.03
N LEU A 3 17.29 18.36 -0.30
CA LEU A 3 16.45 17.50 0.54
C LEU A 3 14.99 17.72 0.21
N PHE A 4 14.19 16.70 0.46
CA PHE A 4 12.73 16.76 0.42
C PHE A 4 12.28 16.32 1.81
N ASP A 5 11.61 17.21 2.52
CA ASP A 5 10.87 16.85 3.73
C ASP A 5 9.58 16.09 3.36
N THR A 6 9.63 14.76 3.44
CA THR A 6 8.53 13.91 2.97
C THR A 6 7.32 13.87 3.88
N HIS A 7 7.35 14.56 5.03
CA HIS A 7 6.21 14.67 5.93
C HIS A 7 6.35 15.84 6.91
N CYS A 8 5.46 16.83 6.80
CA CYS A 8 5.30 17.88 7.78
C CYS A 8 3.85 18.41 7.85
N HIS A 9 3.56 19.21 8.85
CA HIS A 9 2.24 19.78 9.17
C HIS A 9 2.30 21.30 9.28
N LEU A 10 2.67 21.98 8.19
CA LEU A 10 2.76 23.44 8.18
C LEU A 10 1.38 24.14 8.29
N GLN A 11 0.29 23.40 8.09
CA GLN A 11 -1.08 23.85 8.35
C GLN A 11 -1.45 23.83 9.85
N ASP A 12 -0.62 23.22 10.71
CA ASP A 12 -0.89 23.11 12.14
C ASP A 12 -1.00 24.50 12.78
N LYS A 13 -2.01 24.69 13.64
CA LYS A 13 -2.31 25.96 14.32
C LYS A 13 -1.15 26.51 15.14
N ARG A 14 -0.22 25.66 15.59
CA ARG A 14 0.97 26.05 16.36
C ARG A 14 1.99 26.80 15.51
N VAL A 15 2.00 26.60 14.19
CA VAL A 15 3.02 27.15 13.28
C VAL A 15 2.48 27.85 12.03
N ILE A 16 1.16 27.78 11.76
CA ILE A 16 0.56 28.33 10.54
C ILE A 16 0.89 29.82 10.32
N ASP A 17 0.90 30.62 11.39
CA ASP A 17 1.22 32.06 11.32
C ASP A 17 2.66 32.33 10.85
N LYS A 18 3.55 31.32 10.94
CA LYS A 18 4.95 31.37 10.53
C LYS A 18 5.24 30.51 9.29
N ALA A 19 4.24 29.82 8.72
CA ALA A 19 4.48 28.85 7.65
C ALA A 19 5.27 29.42 6.47
N SER A 20 4.96 30.66 6.04
CA SER A 20 5.71 31.34 4.96
C SER A 20 7.19 31.55 5.30
N GLU A 21 7.50 31.91 6.54
CA GLU A 21 8.88 32.14 7.01
C GLU A 21 9.63 30.80 7.09
N LEU A 22 8.99 29.76 7.63
CA LEU A 22 9.56 28.42 7.76
C LEU A 22 9.87 27.80 6.39
N ILE A 23 8.94 27.90 5.42
CA ILE A 23 9.14 27.44 4.04
C ILE A 23 10.33 28.19 3.42
N SER A 24 10.38 29.51 3.56
CA SER A 24 11.44 30.34 2.99
C SER A 24 12.82 30.02 3.59
N ALA A 25 12.89 29.83 4.90
CA ALA A 25 14.11 29.46 5.61
C ALA A 25 14.61 28.07 5.15
N ALA A 26 13.71 27.09 5.07
CA ALA A 26 14.04 25.73 4.65
C ALA A 26 14.50 25.68 3.18
N LEU A 27 13.85 26.44 2.28
CA LEU A 27 14.28 26.59 0.88
C LEU A 27 15.69 27.18 0.79
N ALA A 28 16.01 28.20 1.60
CA ALA A 28 17.32 28.86 1.59
C ALA A 28 18.48 27.93 1.96
N VAL A 29 18.22 26.88 2.77
CA VAL A 29 19.22 25.88 3.17
C VAL A 29 19.21 24.61 2.31
N GLY A 30 18.28 24.50 1.34
CA GLY A 30 18.26 23.43 0.34
C GLY A 30 17.22 22.33 0.58
N VAL A 31 16.21 22.55 1.43
CA VAL A 31 14.99 21.72 1.45
C VAL A 31 14.07 22.23 0.35
N THR A 32 14.00 21.52 -0.78
CA THR A 32 13.38 22.06 -2.00
C THR A 32 11.89 21.71 -2.12
N ASN A 33 11.44 20.69 -1.38
CA ASN A 33 10.09 20.18 -1.43
C ASN A 33 9.60 19.74 -0.06
N PHE A 34 8.30 19.86 0.17
CA PHE A 34 7.61 19.53 1.42
C PHE A 34 6.33 18.78 1.09
N ALA A 35 6.07 17.66 1.74
CA ALA A 35 4.76 17.02 1.71
C ALA A 35 3.99 17.47 2.95
N VAL A 36 3.03 18.37 2.74
CA VAL A 36 2.25 18.97 3.83
C VAL A 36 1.00 18.14 4.02
N ASN A 37 0.90 17.45 5.15
CA ASN A 37 -0.14 16.45 5.39
C ASN A 37 -1.31 17.01 6.18
N GLY A 38 -2.47 17.08 5.54
CA GLY A 38 -3.74 17.28 6.23
C GLY A 38 -4.08 16.09 7.12
N THR A 39 -4.83 16.36 8.18
CA THR A 39 -5.15 15.36 9.21
C THR A 39 -6.65 15.12 9.34
N SER A 40 -7.49 16.05 8.85
CA SER A 40 -8.95 15.95 8.93
C SER A 40 -9.65 16.85 7.91
N GLU A 41 -10.97 16.66 7.71
CA GLU A 41 -11.77 17.54 6.85
C GLU A 41 -11.63 19.05 7.16
N LYS A 42 -11.25 19.39 8.40
CA LYS A 42 -11.12 20.78 8.88
C LYS A 42 -9.89 21.48 8.31
N ASP A 43 -8.85 20.77 7.89
CA ASP A 43 -7.57 21.36 7.45
C ASP A 43 -7.27 21.16 5.95
N TRP A 44 -8.04 20.33 5.24
CA TRP A 44 -7.78 20.03 3.84
C TRP A 44 -7.80 21.24 2.89
N GLU A 45 -8.74 22.18 3.05
CA GLU A 45 -8.77 23.36 2.18
C GLU A 45 -7.54 24.25 2.41
N LEU A 46 -7.09 24.38 3.67
CA LEU A 46 -5.86 25.10 3.99
C LEU A 46 -4.64 24.42 3.36
N VAL A 47 -4.52 23.10 3.47
CA VAL A 47 -3.43 22.34 2.83
C VAL A 47 -3.46 22.48 1.32
N LYS A 48 -4.65 22.49 0.70
CA LYS A 48 -4.83 22.75 -0.72
C LYS A 48 -4.34 24.14 -1.10
N GLU A 49 -4.76 25.18 -0.38
CA GLU A 49 -4.31 26.57 -0.59
C GLU A 49 -2.79 26.69 -0.46
N MET A 50 -2.15 25.98 0.47
CA MET A 50 -0.69 25.95 0.60
C MET A 50 -0.02 25.33 -0.64
N GLY A 51 -0.57 24.24 -1.19
CA GLY A 51 -0.07 23.63 -2.43
C GLY A 51 -0.25 24.53 -3.67
N GLU A 52 -1.28 25.36 -3.69
CA GLU A 52 -1.52 26.36 -4.75
C GLU A 52 -0.60 27.57 -4.61
N MET A 53 -0.31 27.99 -3.37
CA MET A 53 0.50 29.17 -3.07
C MET A 53 2.00 28.90 -3.20
N TYR A 54 2.47 27.72 -2.79
CA TYR A 54 3.89 27.38 -2.74
C TYR A 54 4.19 26.18 -3.66
N PRO A 55 4.86 26.38 -4.81
CA PRO A 55 5.20 25.29 -5.73
C PRO A 55 6.09 24.18 -5.13
N SER A 56 6.76 24.47 -4.02
CA SER A 56 7.54 23.50 -3.25
C SER A 56 6.68 22.59 -2.37
N VAL A 57 5.40 22.90 -2.16
CA VAL A 57 4.48 22.13 -1.33
C VAL A 57 3.70 21.13 -2.18
N ILE A 58 3.74 19.86 -1.76
CA ILE A 58 2.87 18.80 -2.24
C ILE A 58 1.78 18.63 -1.18
N PRO A 59 0.52 18.98 -1.48
CA PRO A 59 -0.56 18.81 -0.52
C PRO A 59 -0.89 17.32 -0.37
N CYS A 60 -1.10 16.85 0.86
CA CYS A 60 -1.64 15.52 1.12
C CYS A 60 -2.99 15.64 1.83
N PHE A 61 -3.98 14.85 1.39
CA PHE A 61 -5.28 14.78 2.03
C PHE A 61 -5.59 13.39 2.59
N GLY A 62 -6.05 13.37 3.84
CA GLY A 62 -6.37 12.16 4.57
C GLY A 62 -6.99 12.47 5.92
N ILE A 63 -7.73 11.50 6.48
CA ILE A 63 -8.16 11.50 7.87
C ILE A 63 -7.20 10.62 8.66
N HIS A 64 -6.45 11.27 9.53
CA HIS A 64 -5.56 10.65 10.50
C HIS A 64 -6.37 9.84 11.54
N PRO A 65 -5.86 8.70 12.06
CA PRO A 65 -6.58 7.87 13.04
C PRO A 65 -7.10 8.65 14.25
N TRP A 66 -6.43 9.73 14.67
CA TRP A 66 -6.86 10.53 15.81
C TRP A 66 -8.13 11.37 15.58
N PHE A 67 -8.40 11.74 14.34
CA PHE A 67 -9.48 12.68 14.01
C PHE A 67 -10.68 11.98 13.35
N ILE A 68 -10.70 10.65 13.33
CA ILE A 68 -11.79 9.90 12.69
C ILE A 68 -13.15 10.20 13.33
N ALA A 69 -13.20 10.47 14.64
CA ALA A 69 -14.46 10.73 15.34
C ALA A 69 -15.14 12.03 14.87
N ASP A 70 -14.37 12.97 14.33
CA ASP A 70 -14.87 14.27 13.84
C ASP A 70 -15.33 14.23 12.38
N ARG A 71 -15.21 13.07 11.69
CA ARG A 71 -15.54 12.95 10.28
C ARG A 71 -17.03 13.13 10.02
N SER A 72 -17.36 13.82 8.94
CA SER A 72 -18.73 13.96 8.45
C SER A 72 -19.23 12.65 7.83
N PRO A 73 -20.55 12.40 7.73
CA PRO A 73 -21.07 11.24 7.00
C PRO A 73 -20.71 11.20 5.49
N HIS A 74 -20.18 12.29 4.95
CA HIS A 74 -19.85 12.44 3.53
C HIS A 74 -18.33 12.55 3.29
N TRP A 75 -17.51 12.33 4.31
CA TRP A 75 -16.06 12.55 4.31
C TRP A 75 -15.34 11.94 3.11
N LEU A 76 -15.67 10.71 2.71
CA LEU A 76 -15.02 10.02 1.59
C LEU A 76 -15.36 10.67 0.23
N ASN A 77 -16.59 11.15 0.09
CA ASN A 77 -17.02 11.88 -1.11
C ASN A 77 -16.35 13.26 -1.16
N THR A 78 -16.20 13.93 -0.02
CA THR A 78 -15.45 15.19 0.09
C THR A 78 -13.99 14.99 -0.32
N LEU A 79 -13.34 13.95 0.22
CA LEU A 79 -11.95 13.60 -0.09
C LEU A 79 -11.76 13.32 -1.59
N ARG A 80 -12.67 12.56 -2.21
CA ARG A 80 -12.63 12.29 -3.66
C ARG A 80 -12.69 13.57 -4.49
N LYS A 81 -13.58 14.51 -4.14
CA LYS A 81 -13.70 15.80 -4.84
C LYS A 81 -12.43 16.65 -4.71
N LEU A 82 -11.75 16.62 -3.57
CA LEU A 82 -10.47 17.31 -3.41
C LEU A 82 -9.41 16.79 -4.38
N PHE A 83 -9.33 15.47 -4.58
CA PHE A 83 -8.41 14.91 -5.57
C PHE A 83 -8.76 15.25 -7.03
N GLU A 84 -10.04 15.48 -7.33
CA GLU A 84 -10.47 15.96 -8.65
C GLU A 84 -10.01 17.40 -8.90
N THR A 85 -10.08 18.26 -7.88
CA THR A 85 -9.66 19.68 -7.97
C THR A 85 -8.16 19.88 -7.78
N THR A 86 -7.46 18.92 -7.15
CA THR A 86 -6.03 19.01 -6.84
C THR A 86 -5.29 17.75 -7.31
N PRO A 87 -5.11 17.56 -8.63
CA PRO A 87 -4.55 16.32 -9.18
C PRO A 87 -3.10 16.04 -8.80
N THR A 88 -2.35 17.03 -8.29
CA THR A 88 -0.97 16.88 -7.81
C THR A 88 -0.87 16.40 -6.37
N ALA A 89 -1.98 16.37 -5.62
CA ALA A 89 -2.00 15.97 -4.23
C ALA A 89 -1.63 14.48 -4.04
N ALA A 90 -1.15 14.14 -2.85
CA ALA A 90 -0.97 12.78 -2.38
C ALA A 90 -2.05 12.37 -1.37
N VAL A 91 -2.16 11.09 -1.02
CA VAL A 91 -3.03 10.64 0.06
C VAL A 91 -2.26 10.65 1.36
N GLY A 92 -2.78 11.28 2.40
CA GLY A 92 -2.10 11.36 3.70
C GLY A 92 -2.50 12.60 4.48
N GLU A 93 -2.44 12.58 5.81
CA GLU A 93 -2.01 11.44 6.62
C GLU A 93 -3.18 10.51 6.92
N ILE A 94 -2.98 9.20 6.74
CA ILE A 94 -3.97 8.16 7.02
C ILE A 94 -3.29 7.01 7.77
N GLY A 95 -4.00 6.21 8.55
CA GLY A 95 -3.33 5.09 9.20
C GLY A 95 -4.01 4.46 10.40
N LEU A 96 -3.18 3.84 11.25
CA LEU A 96 -3.57 3.08 12.42
C LEU A 96 -2.68 3.44 13.61
N ASP A 97 -3.28 3.67 14.77
CA ASP A 97 -2.57 3.99 16.00
C ASP A 97 -3.18 3.22 17.19
N LYS A 98 -2.38 2.35 17.82
CA LYS A 98 -2.72 1.61 19.05
C LYS A 98 -2.06 2.19 20.31
N SER A 99 -1.38 3.33 20.20
CA SER A 99 -0.69 4.00 21.29
C SER A 99 -1.67 4.52 22.36
N PRO A 100 -1.17 4.83 23.57
CA PRO A 100 -1.98 5.45 24.61
C PRO A 100 -2.65 6.77 24.19
N LEU A 101 -2.09 7.50 23.22
CA LEU A 101 -2.67 8.74 22.70
C LEU A 101 -3.96 8.48 21.91
N ALA A 102 -4.11 7.30 21.31
CA ALA A 102 -5.28 6.88 20.57
C ALA A 102 -6.27 6.04 21.41
N ALA A 103 -6.04 5.86 22.71
CA ALA A 103 -6.82 4.94 23.55
C ALA A 103 -8.33 5.26 23.65
N GLY A 104 -8.74 6.50 23.35
CA GLY A 104 -10.14 6.93 23.32
C GLY A 104 -10.87 6.66 21.99
N ILE A 105 -10.18 6.08 21.01
CA ILE A 105 -10.68 5.93 19.65
C ILE A 105 -10.84 4.44 19.34
N ASP A 106 -12.02 4.07 18.86
CA ASP A 106 -12.31 2.68 18.50
C ASP A 106 -11.39 2.22 17.35
N TYR A 107 -10.57 1.21 17.64
CA TYR A 107 -9.62 0.66 16.67
C TYR A 107 -10.32 0.03 15.45
N SER A 108 -11.52 -0.55 15.64
CA SER A 108 -12.31 -1.07 14.52
C SER A 108 -12.78 0.05 13.60
N ASP A 109 -13.02 1.24 14.15
CA ASP A 109 -13.39 2.43 13.39
C ASP A 109 -12.18 3.02 12.64
N GLN A 110 -10.98 2.97 13.24
CA GLN A 110 -9.74 3.31 12.52
C GLN A 110 -9.57 2.42 11.29
N LEU A 111 -9.78 1.11 11.40
CA LEU A 111 -9.72 0.17 10.27
C LEU A 111 -10.78 0.49 9.20
N ALA A 112 -12.00 0.83 9.62
CA ALA A 112 -13.11 1.18 8.73
C ALA A 112 -12.88 2.49 7.94
N VAL A 113 -12.11 3.43 8.50
CA VAL A 113 -11.74 4.70 7.84
C VAL A 113 -10.44 4.59 7.06
N PHE A 114 -9.47 3.80 7.52
CA PHE A 114 -8.17 3.63 6.85
C PHE A 114 -8.30 2.89 5.51
N ARG A 115 -9.04 1.78 5.46
CA ARG A 115 -9.16 0.94 4.26
C ARG A 115 -9.72 1.68 3.03
N PRO A 116 -10.83 2.43 3.11
CA PRO A 116 -11.35 3.17 1.95
C PRO A 116 -10.38 4.25 1.44
N GLN A 117 -9.56 4.86 2.31
CA GLN A 117 -8.55 5.84 1.89
C GLN A 117 -7.41 5.18 1.12
N LEU A 118 -6.97 3.99 1.55
CA LEU A 118 -6.02 3.18 0.79
C LEU A 118 -6.61 2.73 -0.56
N GLU A 119 -7.86 2.28 -0.59
CA GLU A 119 -8.52 1.91 -1.83
C GLU A 119 -8.61 3.09 -2.80
N LEU A 120 -8.95 4.28 -2.31
CA LEU A 120 -8.97 5.51 -3.11
C LEU A 120 -7.57 5.86 -3.64
N ALA A 121 -6.53 5.78 -2.81
CA ALA A 121 -5.16 6.03 -3.25
C ALA A 121 -4.75 5.11 -4.40
N LYS A 122 -5.12 3.83 -4.30
CA LYS A 122 -4.87 2.83 -5.33
C LYS A 122 -5.65 3.11 -6.60
N GLU A 123 -6.94 3.43 -6.49
CA GLU A 123 -7.81 3.80 -7.61
C GLU A 123 -7.23 4.99 -8.40
N LEU A 124 -6.74 6.00 -7.68
CA LEU A 124 -6.18 7.22 -8.25
C LEU A 124 -4.70 7.10 -8.62
N ASN A 125 -4.06 5.95 -8.35
CA ASN A 125 -2.61 5.74 -8.48
C ASN A 125 -1.78 6.87 -7.84
N LYS A 126 -2.08 7.15 -6.57
CA LYS A 126 -1.48 8.22 -5.76
C LYS A 126 -0.54 7.63 -4.70
N PRO A 127 0.58 8.30 -4.39
CA PRO A 127 1.40 7.91 -3.24
C PRO A 127 0.62 8.12 -1.95
N VAL A 128 0.95 7.34 -0.93
CA VAL A 128 0.28 7.37 0.38
C VAL A 128 1.28 7.63 1.50
N ALA A 129 1.03 8.59 2.38
CA ALA A 129 1.71 8.72 3.66
C ALA A 129 0.87 8.01 4.75
N VAL A 130 1.46 6.98 5.37
CA VAL A 130 0.81 6.10 6.33
C VAL A 130 1.38 6.33 7.72
N HIS A 131 0.49 6.68 8.65
CA HIS A 131 0.67 6.61 10.09
C HIS A 131 0.55 5.17 10.59
N CYS A 132 1.52 4.72 11.38
CA CYS A 132 1.45 3.38 11.96
C CYS A 132 2.21 3.33 13.29
N ILE A 133 1.48 3.28 14.40
CA ILE A 133 2.05 3.09 15.74
C ILE A 133 1.45 1.83 16.36
N ASP A 134 2.32 0.91 16.77
CA ASP A 134 1.98 -0.39 17.38
C ASP A 134 1.00 -1.26 16.55
N ALA A 135 0.84 -0.98 15.26
CA ALA A 135 -0.13 -1.63 14.36
C ALA A 135 0.51 -2.21 13.08
N PHE A 136 1.82 -2.46 13.08
CA PHE A 136 2.55 -2.90 11.87
C PHE A 136 2.12 -4.27 11.35
N ASP A 137 1.70 -5.19 12.23
CA ASP A 137 1.18 -6.50 11.80
C ASP A 137 -0.16 -6.34 11.08
N ASP A 138 -1.07 -5.51 11.60
CA ASP A 138 -2.35 -5.21 10.96
C ASP A 138 -2.14 -4.50 9.61
N LEU A 139 -1.20 -3.54 9.55
CA LEU A 139 -0.83 -2.88 8.31
C LEU A 139 -0.28 -3.86 7.28
N LEU A 140 0.62 -4.76 7.70
CA LEU A 140 1.18 -5.79 6.84
C LEU A 140 0.07 -6.70 6.29
N GLU A 141 -0.87 -7.12 7.13
CA GLU A 141 -2.03 -7.91 6.71
C GLU A 141 -2.89 -7.15 5.68
N ILE A 142 -3.21 -5.88 5.92
CA ILE A 142 -3.97 -5.04 4.99
C ILE A 142 -3.24 -4.90 3.66
N MET A 143 -1.93 -4.61 3.68
CA MET A 143 -1.15 -4.48 2.44
C MET A 143 -1.09 -5.79 1.67
N ARG A 144 -0.90 -6.95 2.33
CA ARG A 144 -0.94 -8.26 1.68
C ARG A 144 -2.30 -8.55 1.07
N TYR A 145 -3.36 -8.26 1.80
CA TYR A 145 -4.73 -8.37 1.32
C TYR A 145 -4.94 -7.54 0.04
N MET A 146 -4.54 -6.27 0.06
CA MET A 146 -4.66 -5.38 -1.10
C MET A 146 -3.80 -5.83 -2.29
N TYR A 147 -2.65 -6.46 -2.03
CA TYR A 147 -1.79 -7.03 -3.06
C TYR A 147 -2.45 -8.24 -3.74
N MET A 148 -3.05 -9.13 -2.94
CA MET A 148 -3.65 -10.38 -3.41
C MET A 148 -5.02 -10.18 -4.08
N PHE A 149 -5.88 -9.33 -3.52
CA PHE A 149 -7.31 -9.27 -3.90
C PHE A 149 -7.69 -8.07 -4.75
N PHE A 150 -6.81 -7.08 -4.83
CA PHE A 150 -6.95 -5.95 -5.73
C PHE A 150 -5.69 -5.83 -6.57
N PRO A 151 -5.25 -6.83 -7.34
CA PRO A 151 -4.06 -6.64 -8.18
C PRO A 151 -4.25 -5.39 -9.03
N TYR A 152 -3.21 -4.54 -9.11
CA TYR A 152 -3.28 -3.31 -9.90
C TYR A 152 -3.61 -3.67 -11.35
N LYS A 153 -4.88 -3.54 -11.73
CA LYS A 153 -5.34 -3.73 -13.09
C LYS A 153 -4.97 -2.45 -13.83
N TYR A 154 -3.82 -2.47 -14.50
CA TYR A 154 -3.52 -1.49 -15.53
C TYR A 154 -4.76 -1.40 -16.45
N ASN A 155 -5.33 -0.21 -16.59
CA ASN A 155 -6.54 0.04 -17.39
C ASN A 155 -6.34 -0.45 -18.84
N LEU A 156 -6.80 -1.67 -19.13
CA LEU A 156 -6.71 -2.34 -20.43
C LEU A 156 -7.66 -1.75 -21.50
N GLN A 157 -8.27 -0.58 -21.25
CA GLN A 157 -9.24 0.03 -22.16
C GLN A 157 -8.85 1.39 -22.76
N ARG A 158 -7.67 1.97 -22.46
CA ARG A 158 -7.31 3.26 -23.09
C ARG A 158 -6.08 3.33 -23.98
N HIS A 159 -5.17 2.37 -23.98
CA HIS A 159 -4.10 2.33 -24.99
C HIS A 159 -3.69 0.89 -25.28
N ALA A 160 -4.36 0.25 -26.23
CA ALA A 160 -3.68 -0.78 -27.02
C ALA A 160 -2.44 -0.12 -27.64
N SER A 161 -1.29 -0.77 -27.51
CA SER A 161 0.02 -0.34 -28.01
C SER A 161 0.83 0.60 -27.11
N LYS A 162 1.26 0.15 -25.92
CA LYS A 162 2.66 0.31 -25.46
C LYS A 162 2.91 -0.24 -24.04
N PHE A 163 4.00 -1.00 -23.93
CA PHE A 163 4.80 -1.29 -22.73
C PHE A 163 4.17 -2.11 -21.59
N LEU A 164 4.64 -3.35 -21.47
CA LEU A 164 4.73 -4.04 -20.18
C LEU A 164 6.03 -4.86 -20.11
N GLU A 165 7.16 -4.15 -20.01
CA GLU A 165 8.34 -4.66 -19.30
C GLU A 165 8.36 -3.94 -17.95
N ILE A 166 7.78 -4.57 -16.93
CA ILE A 166 8.07 -4.21 -15.55
C ILE A 166 9.32 -5.01 -15.17
N ASN A 167 10.43 -4.32 -14.96
CA ASN A 167 11.64 -4.86 -14.36
C ASN A 167 11.30 -5.70 -13.12
N ILE A 168 11.53 -7.01 -13.17
CA ILE A 168 11.42 -7.96 -12.05
C ILE A 168 12.62 -7.78 -11.11
N SER A 169 12.89 -6.55 -10.67
CA SER A 169 13.88 -6.29 -9.60
C SER A 169 13.38 -5.36 -8.50
N ARG A 170 12.13 -4.88 -8.59
CA ARG A 170 11.50 -4.05 -7.56
C ARG A 170 10.06 -4.48 -7.39
N SER A 171 9.71 -5.03 -6.23
CA SER A 171 8.30 -5.21 -5.92
C SER A 171 7.66 -3.82 -5.82
N VAL A 172 6.65 -3.59 -6.66
CA VAL A 172 5.82 -2.37 -6.67
C VAL A 172 4.67 -2.47 -5.68
N GLY A 173 4.46 -3.65 -5.07
CA GLY A 173 3.38 -3.86 -4.12
C GLY A 173 1.99 -3.61 -4.68
N PRO A 174 0.98 -3.41 -3.80
CA PRO A 174 -0.39 -3.08 -4.21
C PRO A 174 -0.54 -1.66 -4.75
N PHE A 175 0.46 -0.80 -4.55
CA PHE A 175 0.42 0.64 -4.76
C PHE A 175 1.62 1.07 -5.63
N PRO A 176 1.48 1.09 -6.97
CA PRO A 176 2.61 1.42 -7.85
C PRO A 176 3.21 2.81 -7.65
N ALA A 177 2.42 3.74 -7.11
CA ALA A 177 2.85 5.09 -6.74
C ALA A 177 3.66 5.13 -5.42
N GLY A 178 3.64 4.07 -4.62
CA GLY A 178 4.38 3.94 -3.37
C GLY A 178 3.52 4.14 -2.11
N VAL A 179 3.91 3.45 -1.03
CA VAL A 179 3.39 3.67 0.34
C VAL A 179 4.55 4.12 1.20
N ILE A 180 4.50 5.32 1.75
CA ILE A 180 5.48 5.88 2.67
C ILE A 180 4.99 5.58 4.08
N LEU A 181 5.77 4.83 4.85
CA LEU A 181 5.60 4.72 6.28
C LEU A 181 6.29 5.92 6.89
N HIS A 182 5.48 6.92 7.26
CA HIS A 182 5.99 8.13 7.90
C HIS A 182 6.48 7.79 9.30
N SER A 183 7.48 8.53 9.77
CA SER A 183 8.06 8.47 11.11
C SER A 183 8.30 7.03 11.58
N PHE A 184 8.91 6.21 10.72
CA PHE A 184 8.97 4.78 10.91
C PHE A 184 9.70 4.41 12.22
N ASN A 185 8.96 3.78 13.14
CA ASN A 185 9.44 3.32 14.44
C ASN A 185 9.28 1.80 14.64
N GLY A 186 8.96 1.07 13.57
CA GLY A 186 8.81 -0.38 13.59
C GLY A 186 10.14 -1.13 13.76
N THR A 187 10.06 -2.44 13.98
CA THR A 187 11.25 -3.27 14.17
C THR A 187 11.97 -3.55 12.84
N ALA A 188 13.28 -3.78 12.89
CA ALA A 188 14.05 -4.21 11.72
C ALA A 188 13.50 -5.49 11.04
N GLU A 189 12.74 -6.31 11.76
CA GLU A 189 12.16 -7.56 11.25
C GLU A 189 10.95 -7.33 10.34
N VAL A 190 10.21 -6.23 10.51
CA VAL A 190 9.04 -5.93 9.67
C VAL A 190 9.43 -5.26 8.35
N VAL A 191 10.57 -4.58 8.31
CA VAL A 191 11.03 -3.80 7.17
C VAL A 191 11.09 -4.63 5.87
N PRO A 192 11.72 -5.81 5.79
CA PRO A 192 11.76 -6.57 4.54
C PRO A 192 10.37 -6.97 4.05
N LYS A 193 9.46 -7.32 4.97
CA LYS A 193 8.08 -7.75 4.64
C LYS A 193 7.26 -6.61 4.03
N LEU A 194 7.41 -5.40 4.57
CA LEU A 194 6.73 -4.21 4.06
C LEU A 194 7.39 -3.69 2.77
N ALA A 195 8.73 -3.78 2.67
CA ALA A 195 9.46 -3.43 1.45
C ALA A 195 9.07 -4.32 0.26
N GLU A 196 8.87 -5.63 0.49
CA GLU A 196 8.31 -6.56 -0.49
C GLU A 196 6.91 -6.18 -0.98
N LEU A 197 6.19 -5.33 -0.23
CA LEU A 197 4.88 -4.79 -0.60
C LEU A 197 4.97 -3.33 -1.07
N GLY A 198 6.16 -2.88 -1.48
CA GLY A 198 6.37 -1.57 -2.08
C GLY A 198 6.45 -0.41 -1.08
N ALA A 199 6.62 -0.70 0.21
CA ALA A 199 6.77 0.34 1.22
C ALA A 199 8.12 1.08 1.13
N TYR A 200 8.06 2.38 1.41
CA TYR A 200 9.17 3.28 1.67
C TYR A 200 9.16 3.62 3.17
N PHE A 201 10.34 3.88 3.71
CA PHE A 201 10.54 4.11 5.13
C PHE A 201 11.12 5.50 5.30
N SER A 202 10.36 6.38 5.94
CA SER A 202 10.79 7.73 6.24
C SER A 202 11.18 7.85 7.70
N LEU A 203 12.31 8.50 7.99
CA LEU A 203 12.79 8.70 9.36
C LEU A 203 12.75 10.17 9.72
N SER A 204 12.11 10.47 10.86
CA SER A 204 11.94 11.79 11.44
C SER A 204 12.96 12.05 12.57
N GLY A 205 12.88 13.21 13.22
CA GLY A 205 13.71 13.50 14.39
C GLY A 205 13.43 12.60 15.59
N TRP A 206 12.26 11.96 15.68
CA TRP A 206 11.99 10.93 16.69
C TRP A 206 13.00 9.77 16.64
N PHE A 207 13.56 9.49 15.46
CA PHE A 207 14.56 8.45 15.28
C PHE A 207 15.84 8.70 16.09
N THR A 208 16.15 9.96 16.42
CA THR A 208 17.32 10.35 17.23
C THR A 208 17.20 9.96 18.71
N TYR A 209 16.00 9.60 19.17
CA TYR A 209 15.74 9.13 20.53
C TYR A 209 15.79 7.61 20.67
N ILE A 210 15.81 6.88 19.55
CA ILE A 210 15.88 5.41 19.56
C ILE A 210 17.26 4.97 20.04
N ASP A 211 17.30 3.89 20.82
CA ASP A 211 18.56 3.26 21.23
C ASP A 211 19.45 2.98 20.01
N GLU A 212 20.72 3.37 20.11
CA GLU A 212 21.66 3.37 18.99
C GLU A 212 21.78 1.99 18.32
N LYS A 213 21.72 0.90 19.10
CA LYS A 213 21.82 -0.47 18.58
C LYS A 213 20.56 -0.83 17.78
N ILE A 214 19.38 -0.43 18.27
CA ILE A 214 18.10 -0.63 17.58
C ILE A 214 18.07 0.22 16.29
N ALA A 215 18.48 1.49 16.37
CA ALA A 215 18.55 2.39 15.22
C ALA A 215 19.46 1.84 14.12
N LYS A 216 20.68 1.40 14.46
CA LYS A 216 21.63 0.78 13.52
C LYS A 216 21.07 -0.49 12.87
N ASN A 217 20.39 -1.35 13.63
CA ASN A 217 19.78 -2.55 13.08
C ASN A 217 18.63 -2.23 12.12
N THR A 218 17.82 -1.24 12.47
CA THR A 218 16.71 -0.77 11.63
C THR A 218 17.23 -0.19 10.32
N LEU A 219 18.20 0.71 10.37
CA LEU A 219 18.83 1.29 9.16
C LEU A 219 19.40 0.22 8.22
N LYS A 220 20.06 -0.81 8.76
CA LYS A 220 20.58 -1.92 7.95
C LYS A 220 19.51 -2.74 7.25
N SER A 221 18.29 -2.78 7.79
CA SER A 221 17.17 -3.52 7.21
C SER A 221 16.46 -2.77 6.10
N ILE A 222 16.54 -1.43 6.07
CA ILE A 222 15.88 -0.58 5.08
C ILE A 222 16.61 -0.68 3.74
N PRO A 223 15.94 -1.07 2.64
CA PRO A 223 16.54 -1.04 1.31
C PRO A 223 16.89 0.40 0.91
N SER A 224 18.10 0.58 0.40
CA SER A 224 18.62 1.92 0.05
C SER A 224 17.76 2.68 -0.97
N ASP A 225 17.01 1.99 -1.84
CA ASP A 225 16.11 2.60 -2.83
C ASP A 225 14.66 2.80 -2.32
N ARG A 226 14.48 2.63 -1.00
CA ARG A 226 13.21 2.79 -0.26
C ARG A 226 13.35 3.71 0.95
N PHE A 227 14.51 4.34 1.11
CA PHE A 227 14.82 5.17 2.27
C PHE A 227 14.52 6.66 2.00
N LEU A 228 13.78 7.29 2.92
CA LEU A 228 13.38 8.70 2.91
C LEU A 228 13.70 9.37 4.26
N LEU A 229 13.65 10.70 4.29
CA LEU A 229 13.83 11.53 5.47
C LEU A 229 12.69 12.54 5.57
N GLU A 230 12.33 12.89 6.79
CA GLU A 230 11.31 13.90 7.08
C GLU A 230 11.61 14.65 8.38
N THR A 231 10.83 15.68 8.66
CA THR A 231 10.87 16.36 9.96
C THR A 231 9.77 15.91 10.90
N ASP A 232 8.56 15.64 10.39
CA ASP A 232 7.34 15.53 11.18
C ASP A 232 6.98 16.85 11.90
N SER A 233 7.52 17.98 11.41
CA SER A 233 7.31 19.29 12.03
C SER A 233 5.83 19.68 12.05
N PRO A 234 5.33 20.32 13.12
CA PRO A 234 6.08 20.95 14.21
C PRO A 234 6.47 20.02 15.37
N ASP A 235 6.12 18.73 15.29
CA ASP A 235 6.55 17.71 16.25
C ASP A 235 7.86 17.05 15.77
N GLY A 236 8.36 16.02 16.47
CA GLY A 236 9.54 15.29 16.02
C GLY A 236 10.84 16.07 16.05
N LEU A 237 11.00 17.05 16.94
CA LEU A 237 12.24 17.80 17.09
C LEU A 237 13.43 16.85 17.32
N PRO A 238 14.49 16.88 16.49
CA PRO A 238 15.66 16.03 16.69
C PRO A 238 16.33 16.31 18.05
N LYS A 239 16.80 15.24 18.70
CA LYS A 239 17.55 15.33 19.95
C LYS A 239 18.81 16.18 19.75
N SER A 240 18.94 17.24 20.55
CA SER A 240 20.15 18.06 20.65
C SER A 240 20.75 17.96 22.05
N ASP A 241 22.05 18.23 22.16
CA ASP A 241 22.75 18.31 23.45
C ASP A 241 22.46 19.64 24.19
N GLU A 242 21.72 20.56 23.55
CA GLU A 242 21.40 21.86 24.12
C GLU A 242 20.21 21.77 25.10
N SER A 243 20.48 22.11 26.35
CA SER A 243 19.47 22.24 27.40
C SER A 243 18.66 23.54 27.25
N SER A 244 17.86 23.69 26.19
CA SER A 244 16.89 24.79 26.14
C SER A 244 15.73 24.49 27.09
N ALA A 245 15.47 25.39 28.03
CA ALA A 245 14.47 25.24 29.08
C ALA A 245 13.01 25.39 28.59
N GLU A 246 12.82 25.82 27.34
CA GLU A 246 11.52 25.97 26.68
C GLU A 246 11.35 24.86 25.63
N PRO A 247 10.17 24.21 25.52
CA PRO A 247 9.89 23.32 24.41
C PRO A 247 9.86 24.10 23.10
N THR A 248 10.87 23.91 22.25
CA THR A 248 10.90 24.48 20.91
C THR A 248 10.14 23.56 19.95
N LEU A 249 9.32 24.16 19.07
CA LEU A 249 8.68 23.43 17.98
C LEU A 249 9.72 23.06 16.92
N ASN A 250 9.52 21.93 16.27
CA ASN A 250 10.34 21.52 15.14
C ASN A 250 9.99 22.33 13.88
N GLU A 251 10.92 22.39 12.93
CA GLU A 251 10.73 23.10 11.66
C GLU A 251 11.37 22.31 10.50
N PRO A 252 10.93 22.53 9.25
CA PRO A 252 11.43 21.78 8.10
C PRO A 252 12.96 21.84 7.89
N ALA A 253 13.61 22.94 8.32
CA ALA A 253 15.06 23.08 8.24
C ALA A 253 15.83 22.08 9.12
N ASN A 254 15.20 21.54 10.17
CA ASN A 254 15.82 20.57 11.07
C ASN A 254 15.99 19.18 10.45
N ILE A 255 15.49 18.93 9.24
CA ILE A 255 15.78 17.70 8.50
C ILE A 255 17.29 17.46 8.31
N PHE A 256 18.10 18.51 8.30
CA PHE A 256 19.57 18.38 8.24
C PHE A 256 20.16 17.73 9.49
N ALA A 257 19.56 17.92 10.67
CA ALA A 257 19.98 17.23 11.88
C ALA A 257 19.63 15.74 11.82
N VAL A 258 18.47 15.39 11.24
CA VAL A 258 18.09 13.99 10.98
C VAL A 258 19.06 13.35 9.99
N LEU A 259 19.37 14.04 8.88
CA LEU A 259 20.35 13.60 7.88
C LEU A 259 21.71 13.32 8.53
N GLU A 260 22.22 14.25 9.34
CA GLU A 260 23.52 14.13 10.00
C GLU A 260 23.56 12.95 10.98
N TYR A 261 22.52 12.81 11.81
CA TYR A 261 22.41 11.69 12.73
C TYR A 261 22.42 10.33 12.00
N VAL A 262 21.59 10.18 10.96
CA VAL A 262 21.49 8.94 10.18
C VAL A 262 22.80 8.64 9.43
N ALA A 263 23.41 9.67 8.83
CA ALA A 263 24.68 9.55 8.12
C ALA A 263 25.78 9.03 9.05
N ASN A 264 25.87 9.59 10.26
CA ASN A 264 26.81 9.17 11.29
C ASN A 264 26.56 7.74 11.77
N LEU A 265 25.29 7.36 12.02
CA LEU A 265 24.94 5.99 12.42
C LEU A 265 25.30 4.95 11.35
N SER A 266 25.15 5.32 10.08
CA SER A 266 25.38 4.43 8.92
C SER A 266 26.81 4.46 8.40
N SER A 267 27.67 5.33 8.93
CA SER A 267 29.01 5.62 8.38
C SER A 267 29.00 5.98 6.89
N VAL A 268 27.94 6.68 6.44
CA VAL A 268 27.78 7.16 5.06
C VAL A 268 27.99 8.68 5.05
N LYS A 269 28.55 9.23 3.97
CA LYS A 269 28.67 10.70 3.85
C LYS A 269 27.28 11.30 3.73
N LYS A 270 27.02 12.40 4.44
CA LYS A 270 25.71 13.06 4.42
C LYS A 270 25.31 13.53 3.02
N GLU A 271 26.27 13.90 2.17
CA GLU A 271 26.02 14.31 0.78
C GLU A 271 25.47 13.14 -0.05
N ASP A 272 26.06 11.95 0.11
CA ASP A 272 25.63 10.74 -0.60
C ASP A 272 24.25 10.28 -0.11
N LEU A 273 24.01 10.37 1.20
CA LEU A 273 22.72 10.04 1.80
C LEU A 273 21.62 11.03 1.37
N ALA A 274 21.93 12.33 1.30
CA ALA A 274 21.01 13.35 0.80
C ALA A 274 20.65 13.10 -0.67
N GLU A 275 21.64 12.80 -1.53
CA GLU A 275 21.36 12.47 -2.94
C GLU A 275 20.50 11.22 -3.08
N LEU A 276 20.78 10.19 -2.28
CA LEU A 276 20.05 8.92 -2.28
C LEU A 276 18.59 9.09 -1.86
N THR A 277 18.35 9.71 -0.70
CA THR A 277 17.00 9.91 -0.16
C THR A 277 16.20 10.85 -1.05
N TYR A 278 16.80 11.93 -1.54
CA TYR A 278 16.19 12.82 -2.53
C TYR A 278 15.83 12.07 -3.83
N GLY A 279 16.72 11.20 -4.31
CA GLY A 279 16.50 10.38 -5.51
C GLY A 279 15.32 9.40 -5.39
N ASN A 280 15.00 8.95 -4.18
CA ASN A 280 13.92 8.00 -3.90
C ASN A 280 12.52 8.64 -3.97
N THR A 281 12.41 9.97 -3.93
CA THR A 281 11.14 10.72 -3.96
C THR A 281 10.46 10.77 -5.35
N ASN A 282 10.99 10.05 -6.35
CA ASN A 282 10.48 9.95 -7.72
C ASN A 282 10.38 11.27 -8.53
N LEU A 283 10.84 12.41 -8.02
CA LEU A 283 10.88 13.69 -8.76
C LEU A 283 11.69 13.62 -10.08
N LYS A 284 12.62 12.67 -10.22
CA LYS A 284 13.42 12.46 -11.44
C LYS A 284 12.74 11.58 -12.52
N ARG A 285 11.59 10.95 -12.26
CA ARG A 285 10.95 10.05 -13.23
C ARG A 285 10.37 10.79 -14.44
N GLU A 286 9.99 12.06 -14.30
CA GLU A 286 9.49 12.87 -15.41
C GLU A 286 10.58 13.20 -16.44
N GLU A 287 11.85 13.27 -16.04
CA GLU A 287 12.97 13.62 -16.92
C GLU A 287 13.59 12.41 -17.68
N ARG A 288 13.35 11.17 -17.24
CA ARG A 288 14.03 9.95 -17.76
C ARG A 288 13.26 9.17 -18.84
N SER A 289 12.17 9.70 -19.40
CA SER A 289 11.30 8.98 -20.35
C SER A 289 11.92 8.64 -21.72
N HIS A 290 13.21 8.87 -21.95
CA HIS A 290 13.85 8.76 -23.28
C HIS A 290 15.22 8.07 -23.29
N ARG A 291 15.38 6.90 -22.66
CA ARG A 291 16.47 5.96 -22.96
C ARG A 291 16.34 4.67 -22.16
N ASP A 292 15.80 3.63 -22.80
CA ASP A 292 16.43 2.32 -22.89
C ASP A 292 15.45 1.34 -23.56
N LYS A 293 15.82 0.90 -24.77
CA LYS A 293 15.18 -0.17 -25.51
C LYS A 293 16.25 -1.20 -25.80
N ASN A 294 16.07 -2.40 -25.27
CA ASN A 294 16.36 -3.71 -25.88
C ASN A 294 16.76 -4.70 -24.79
N LEU A 295 15.80 -5.52 -24.33
CA LEU A 295 16.12 -6.83 -23.77
C LEU A 295 15.01 -7.82 -24.13
N THR A 296 15.27 -8.75 -25.03
CA THR A 296 14.27 -9.76 -25.40
C THR A 296 14.23 -10.84 -24.31
N VAL A 297 13.27 -10.76 -23.38
CA VAL A 297 13.00 -11.81 -22.38
C VAL A 297 11.89 -12.74 -22.91
N LYS A 298 12.12 -14.06 -22.89
CA LYS A 298 11.05 -15.06 -23.11
C LYS A 298 10.11 -15.03 -21.89
N MET A 299 8.95 -14.39 -22.02
CA MET A 299 7.93 -14.29 -20.98
C MET A 299 7.25 -15.63 -20.69
N LYS A 300 6.87 -15.84 -19.43
CA LYS A 300 5.96 -16.89 -18.96
C LYS A 300 4.58 -16.25 -18.74
N LEU A 301 3.54 -16.79 -19.37
CA LEU A 301 2.17 -16.29 -19.31
C LEU A 301 1.35 -17.12 -18.31
N PHE A 302 0.36 -16.51 -17.65
CA PHE A 302 -0.58 -17.20 -16.77
C PHE A 302 -2.00 -16.92 -17.26
N ASP A 303 -2.75 -17.96 -17.58
CA ASP A 303 -4.17 -17.80 -17.91
C ASP A 303 -4.96 -17.71 -16.61
N ALA A 304 -5.18 -16.46 -16.17
CA ALA A 304 -5.79 -16.16 -14.88
C ALA A 304 -7.29 -16.49 -14.81
N HIS A 305 -7.93 -16.81 -15.92
CA HIS A 305 -9.36 -17.06 -15.95
C HIS A 305 -9.80 -17.77 -17.23
N CYS A 306 -10.07 -19.06 -17.12
CA CYS A 306 -10.62 -19.86 -18.22
C CYS A 306 -11.67 -20.86 -17.73
N HIS A 307 -12.49 -21.36 -18.65
CA HIS A 307 -13.49 -22.40 -18.38
C HIS A 307 -13.25 -23.63 -19.24
N LEU A 308 -12.10 -24.29 -19.04
CA LEU A 308 -11.75 -25.51 -19.80
C LEU A 308 -12.68 -26.68 -19.50
N GLN A 309 -13.41 -26.65 -18.38
CA GLN A 309 -14.43 -27.63 -18.03
C GLN A 309 -15.77 -27.40 -18.77
N ASP A 310 -15.91 -26.30 -19.51
CA ASP A 310 -17.15 -25.97 -20.22
C ASP A 310 -17.42 -26.99 -21.34
N LYS A 311 -18.66 -27.48 -21.41
CA LYS A 311 -19.10 -28.50 -22.39
C LYS A 311 -18.78 -28.16 -23.84
N ARG A 312 -18.63 -26.88 -24.18
CA ARG A 312 -18.29 -26.42 -25.54
C ARG A 312 -16.84 -26.72 -25.92
N VAL A 313 -15.95 -26.86 -24.94
CA VAL A 313 -14.49 -26.94 -25.16
C VAL A 313 -13.81 -28.09 -24.43
N ILE A 314 -14.51 -28.78 -23.51
CA ILE A 314 -13.93 -29.83 -22.68
C ILE A 314 -13.27 -30.96 -23.47
N ASP A 315 -13.89 -31.39 -24.58
CA ASP A 315 -13.35 -32.42 -25.46
C ASP A 315 -12.03 -32.01 -26.14
N LYS A 316 -11.72 -30.70 -26.12
CA LYS A 316 -10.49 -30.09 -26.68
C LYS A 316 -9.54 -29.57 -25.59
N ALA A 317 -9.89 -29.72 -24.32
CA ALA A 317 -9.08 -29.21 -23.21
C ALA A 317 -7.62 -29.73 -23.24
N PRO A 318 -7.35 -31.02 -23.55
CA PRO A 318 -5.97 -31.50 -23.63
C PRO A 318 -5.15 -30.77 -24.71
N GLU A 319 -5.71 -30.58 -25.91
CA GLU A 319 -5.05 -29.89 -27.03
C GLU A 319 -4.86 -28.41 -26.73
N LEU A 320 -5.86 -27.76 -26.11
CA LEU A 320 -5.80 -26.35 -25.73
C LEU A 320 -4.72 -26.09 -24.68
N ILE A 321 -4.64 -26.92 -23.64
CA ILE A 321 -3.59 -26.84 -22.61
C ILE A 321 -2.22 -27.04 -23.27
N SER A 322 -2.05 -28.08 -24.08
CA SER A 322 -0.79 -28.36 -24.77
C SER A 322 -0.34 -27.22 -25.69
N ALA A 323 -1.25 -26.67 -26.50
CA ALA A 323 -0.98 -25.55 -27.38
C ALA A 323 -0.60 -24.29 -26.59
N ALA A 324 -1.30 -24.00 -25.49
CA ALA A 324 -1.02 -22.85 -24.64
C ALA A 324 0.33 -22.98 -23.90
N LEU A 325 0.68 -24.18 -23.42
CA LEU A 325 2.01 -24.46 -22.86
C LEU A 325 3.12 -24.24 -23.90
N ALA A 326 2.90 -24.65 -25.17
CA ALA A 326 3.87 -24.50 -26.24
C ALA A 326 4.19 -23.03 -26.61
N VAL A 327 3.24 -22.12 -26.37
CA VAL A 327 3.42 -20.67 -26.60
C VAL A 327 3.81 -19.89 -25.34
N GLY A 328 4.07 -20.58 -24.23
CA GLY A 328 4.66 -20.00 -23.02
C GLY A 328 3.68 -19.72 -21.88
N VAL A 329 2.42 -20.17 -21.94
CA VAL A 329 1.55 -20.21 -20.75
C VAL A 329 2.08 -21.27 -19.79
N THR A 330 2.14 -20.99 -18.49
CA THR A 330 2.67 -21.94 -17.49
C THR A 330 1.58 -22.58 -16.65
N ASN A 331 0.51 -21.84 -16.35
CA ASN A 331 -0.60 -22.34 -15.55
C ASN A 331 -1.95 -21.70 -15.97
N PHE A 332 -3.04 -22.38 -15.62
CA PHE A 332 -4.42 -22.04 -15.98
C PHE A 332 -5.31 -22.07 -14.72
N ALA A 333 -5.96 -20.97 -14.40
CA ALA A 333 -7.02 -20.94 -13.40
C ALA A 333 -8.34 -21.37 -14.06
N VAL A 334 -8.74 -22.63 -13.86
CA VAL A 334 -9.96 -23.20 -14.43
C VAL A 334 -11.11 -22.98 -13.46
N ASN A 335 -12.07 -22.15 -13.84
CA ASN A 335 -13.10 -21.61 -12.94
C ASN A 335 -14.40 -22.38 -13.04
N GLY A 336 -14.69 -23.19 -12.01
CA GLY A 336 -16.01 -23.77 -11.78
C GLY A 336 -17.06 -22.68 -11.56
N THR A 337 -18.25 -22.93 -12.07
CA THR A 337 -19.35 -21.96 -12.08
C THR A 337 -20.48 -22.35 -11.13
N SER A 338 -20.59 -23.61 -10.73
CA SER A 338 -21.62 -24.10 -9.80
C SER A 338 -21.22 -25.44 -9.18
N GLU A 339 -21.96 -25.90 -8.17
CA GLU A 339 -21.75 -27.25 -7.58
C GLU A 339 -21.73 -28.38 -8.61
N LYS A 340 -22.33 -28.19 -9.79
CA LYS A 340 -22.41 -29.20 -10.86
C LYS A 340 -21.10 -29.42 -11.60
N ASP A 341 -20.17 -28.45 -11.57
CA ASP A 341 -18.91 -28.53 -12.33
C ASP A 341 -17.66 -28.53 -11.44
N TRP A 342 -17.81 -28.44 -10.12
CA TRP A 342 -16.67 -28.42 -9.21
C TRP A 342 -15.88 -29.73 -9.18
N ASP A 343 -16.55 -30.89 -9.16
CA ASP A 343 -15.84 -32.18 -9.19
C ASP A 343 -15.02 -32.32 -10.48
N LEU A 344 -15.59 -31.86 -11.59
CA LEU A 344 -14.90 -31.86 -12.88
C LEU A 344 -13.68 -30.93 -12.88
N VAL A 345 -13.82 -29.72 -12.33
CA VAL A 345 -12.69 -28.77 -12.20
C VAL A 345 -11.60 -29.35 -11.31
N LYS A 346 -11.97 -30.02 -10.22
CA LYS A 346 -11.05 -30.74 -9.36
C LYS A 346 -10.30 -31.84 -10.12
N GLU A 347 -11.01 -32.70 -10.85
CA GLU A 347 -10.42 -33.75 -11.69
C GLU A 347 -9.43 -33.17 -12.71
N MET A 348 -9.75 -32.01 -13.31
CA MET A 348 -8.81 -31.33 -14.22
C MET A 348 -7.53 -30.88 -13.52
N GLY A 349 -7.62 -30.39 -12.27
CA GLY A 349 -6.46 -30.04 -11.46
C GLY A 349 -5.59 -31.23 -11.07
N GLU A 350 -6.21 -32.41 -10.89
CA GLU A 350 -5.50 -33.66 -10.62
C GLU A 350 -4.86 -34.24 -11.89
N MET A 351 -5.50 -34.07 -13.05
CA MET A 351 -5.05 -34.58 -14.33
C MET A 351 -3.96 -33.72 -14.99
N TYR A 352 -4.02 -32.40 -14.82
CA TYR A 352 -3.11 -31.45 -15.46
C TYR A 352 -2.36 -30.62 -14.41
N PRO A 353 -1.05 -30.84 -14.19
CA PRO A 353 -0.27 -30.08 -13.19
C PRO A 353 -0.22 -28.57 -13.43
N SER A 354 -0.49 -28.12 -14.65
CA SER A 354 -0.59 -26.70 -15.01
C SER A 354 -1.97 -26.10 -14.67
N VAL A 355 -2.98 -26.90 -14.34
CA VAL A 355 -4.32 -26.43 -13.98
C VAL A 355 -4.43 -26.18 -12.48
N ILE A 356 -4.91 -25.00 -12.12
CA ILE A 356 -5.31 -24.62 -10.77
C ILE A 356 -6.84 -24.67 -10.72
N PRO A 357 -7.44 -25.67 -10.07
CA PRO A 357 -8.90 -25.75 -9.90
C PRO A 357 -9.41 -24.57 -9.07
N CYS A 358 -10.39 -23.84 -9.61
CA CYS A 358 -11.01 -22.72 -8.92
C CYS A 358 -12.49 -23.02 -8.66
N PHE A 359 -12.92 -22.97 -7.39
CA PHE A 359 -14.29 -23.30 -6.98
C PHE A 359 -15.06 -22.07 -6.52
N GLY A 360 -16.29 -21.93 -7.01
CA GLY A 360 -17.27 -20.97 -6.49
C GLY A 360 -18.53 -20.93 -7.36
N ILE A 361 -19.48 -20.06 -6.98
CA ILE A 361 -20.80 -19.98 -7.60
C ILE A 361 -20.89 -18.70 -8.41
N HIS A 362 -20.83 -18.86 -9.74
CA HIS A 362 -21.02 -17.75 -10.66
C HIS A 362 -22.37 -17.07 -10.37
N PRO A 363 -22.47 -15.72 -10.44
CA PRO A 363 -23.67 -14.98 -10.09
C PRO A 363 -24.96 -15.46 -10.76
N TRP A 364 -24.86 -15.99 -11.98
CA TRP A 364 -25.97 -16.58 -12.72
C TRP A 364 -26.55 -17.85 -12.11
N PHE A 365 -25.78 -18.59 -11.30
CA PHE A 365 -26.18 -19.87 -10.70
C PHE A 365 -26.43 -19.77 -9.19
N ILE A 366 -26.43 -18.56 -8.61
CA ILE A 366 -26.71 -18.35 -7.18
C ILE A 366 -28.10 -18.89 -6.80
N ALA A 367 -29.10 -18.72 -7.67
CA ALA A 367 -30.46 -19.21 -7.42
C ALA A 367 -30.55 -20.74 -7.38
N ASP A 368 -29.60 -21.44 -8.01
CA ASP A 368 -29.58 -22.90 -8.14
C ASP A 368 -28.74 -23.60 -7.07
N ARG A 369 -28.16 -22.86 -6.12
CA ARG A 369 -27.29 -23.41 -5.07
C ARG A 369 -28.07 -24.31 -4.12
N SER A 370 -27.47 -25.42 -3.72
CA SER A 370 -28.02 -26.29 -2.69
C SER A 370 -27.97 -25.61 -1.32
N PRO A 371 -28.81 -25.97 -0.33
CA PRO A 371 -28.67 -25.48 1.03
C PRO A 371 -27.33 -25.84 1.70
N HIS A 372 -26.57 -26.78 1.13
CA HIS A 372 -25.31 -27.29 1.68
C HIS A 372 -24.09 -26.88 0.85
N TRP A 373 -24.25 -26.01 -0.14
CA TRP A 373 -23.20 -25.61 -1.08
C TRP A 373 -21.90 -25.17 -0.41
N LEU A 374 -22.00 -24.49 0.73
CA LEU A 374 -20.85 -24.02 1.50
C LEU A 374 -20.07 -25.17 2.15
N ASN A 375 -20.75 -26.22 2.60
CA ASN A 375 -20.10 -27.43 3.14
C ASN A 375 -19.40 -28.21 2.04
N THR A 376 -20.02 -28.31 0.86
CA THR A 376 -19.42 -28.90 -0.34
C THR A 376 -18.15 -28.14 -0.75
N LEU A 377 -18.22 -26.81 -0.80
CA LEU A 377 -17.08 -25.95 -1.12
C LEU A 377 -15.92 -26.14 -0.11
N ARG A 378 -16.23 -26.20 1.20
CA ARG A 378 -15.23 -26.47 2.25
C ARG A 378 -14.53 -27.82 2.04
N MET A 379 -15.30 -28.87 1.76
CA MET A 379 -14.78 -30.21 1.51
C MET A 379 -13.86 -30.25 0.27
N LEU A 380 -14.19 -29.51 -0.78
CA LEU A 380 -13.36 -29.41 -1.98
C LEU A 380 -12.02 -28.73 -1.69
N PHE A 381 -11.99 -27.63 -0.93
CA PHE A 381 -10.76 -27.00 -0.49
C PHE A 381 -9.94 -27.85 0.49
N GLU A 382 -10.59 -28.69 1.29
CA GLU A 382 -9.89 -29.63 2.18
C GLU A 382 -9.22 -30.77 1.41
N THR A 383 -9.88 -31.24 0.36
CA THR A 383 -9.42 -32.40 -0.44
C THR A 383 -8.59 -32.02 -1.66
N THR A 384 -8.47 -30.72 -1.99
CA THR A 384 -7.73 -30.22 -3.16
C THR A 384 -6.66 -29.23 -2.71
N PRO A 385 -5.41 -29.68 -2.43
CA PRO A 385 -4.37 -28.84 -1.84
C PRO A 385 -3.95 -27.62 -2.67
N THR A 386 -4.16 -27.68 -3.98
CA THR A 386 -3.79 -26.64 -4.96
C THR A 386 -5.02 -26.03 -5.63
N ALA A 387 -6.00 -25.58 -4.84
CA ALA A 387 -7.22 -24.94 -5.33
C ALA A 387 -7.30 -23.45 -4.98
N ALA A 388 -8.05 -22.69 -5.77
CA ALA A 388 -8.38 -21.28 -5.52
C ALA A 388 -9.90 -21.05 -5.49
N VAL A 389 -10.35 -19.90 -5.02
CA VAL A 389 -11.76 -19.49 -5.16
C VAL A 389 -11.97 -18.90 -6.55
N GLY A 390 -13.01 -19.35 -7.25
CA GLY A 390 -13.43 -18.86 -8.56
C GLY A 390 -14.84 -18.25 -8.51
N GLU A 391 -15.18 -17.38 -9.46
CA GLU A 391 -16.54 -16.91 -9.77
C GLU A 391 -17.46 -16.61 -8.57
N VAL A 392 -17.40 -15.39 -8.01
CA VAL A 392 -18.25 -14.93 -6.88
C VAL A 392 -18.66 -13.45 -7.08
N LYS A 393 -19.94 -13.07 -6.83
CA LYS A 393 -20.36 -11.65 -6.59
C LYS A 393 -21.34 -11.55 -5.40
N PRO A 394 -21.38 -10.42 -4.67
CA PRO A 394 -20.27 -9.57 -4.25
C PRO A 394 -19.93 -9.96 -2.81
N LEU A 395 -19.03 -10.92 -2.63
CA LEU A 395 -18.32 -11.09 -1.38
C LEU A 395 -16.86 -11.21 -1.73
N HIS A 396 -16.07 -10.38 -1.07
CA HIS A 396 -14.63 -10.37 -1.17
C HIS A 396 -14.03 -11.76 -0.80
N ILE A 397 -12.82 -12.01 -1.30
CA ILE A 397 -11.75 -12.91 -0.80
C ILE A 397 -11.77 -14.44 -1.09
N LEU A 398 -10.70 -14.97 -1.76
CA LEU A 398 -9.62 -15.84 -1.18
C LEU A 398 -8.85 -16.70 -2.23
N ILE A 399 -7.52 -16.50 -2.32
CA ILE A 399 -6.58 -17.53 -2.81
C ILE A 399 -5.85 -18.05 -1.56
N LEU A 400 -5.98 -19.35 -1.27
CA LEU A 400 -5.33 -19.99 -0.12
C LEU A 400 -4.20 -20.90 -0.59
N GLY A 401 -2.96 -20.46 -0.35
CA GLY A 401 -1.78 -21.32 -0.32
C GLY A 401 -1.12 -21.23 1.06
N SER A 402 -1.15 -22.32 1.81
CA SER A 402 -0.45 -22.65 3.07
C SER A 402 -1.36 -22.93 4.28
N SER A 403 -0.96 -23.94 5.04
CA SER A 403 -1.70 -24.54 6.16
C SER A 403 -1.96 -23.59 7.35
N LYS A 404 -1.25 -22.46 7.44
CA LYS A 404 -1.48 -21.43 8.48
C LYS A 404 -2.61 -20.44 8.14
N LEU A 405 -3.00 -20.31 6.87
CA LEU A 405 -4.11 -19.43 6.46
C LEU A 405 -5.51 -20.09 6.60
N LYS A 406 -5.58 -21.41 6.85
CA LYS A 406 -6.85 -22.13 7.01
C LYS A 406 -7.71 -21.58 8.17
N GLN A 407 -7.10 -21.11 9.26
CA GLN A 407 -7.85 -20.73 10.47
C GLN A 407 -8.44 -19.31 10.39
N TYR A 408 -7.80 -18.40 9.63
CA TYR A 408 -8.25 -17.01 9.46
C TYR A 408 -9.54 -16.90 8.63
N VAL A 409 -9.66 -17.71 7.58
CA VAL A 409 -10.87 -17.76 6.76
C VAL A 409 -12.04 -18.35 7.52
N LEU A 410 -11.78 -19.36 8.36
CA LEU A 410 -12.82 -20.01 9.16
C LEU A 410 -13.40 -19.09 10.23
N ASN A 411 -12.58 -18.23 10.83
CA ASN A 411 -13.02 -17.26 11.84
C ASN A 411 -13.72 -16.04 11.21
N GLY A 412 -13.18 -15.46 10.13
CA GLY A 412 -13.82 -14.35 9.42
C GLY A 412 -15.16 -14.72 8.78
N PHE A 413 -15.36 -16.00 8.41
CA PHE A 413 -16.66 -16.50 7.95
C PHE A 413 -17.72 -16.58 9.04
N ARG A 414 -17.33 -16.73 10.32
CA ARG A 414 -18.28 -16.91 11.43
C ARG A 414 -18.88 -15.56 11.85
N GLU A 415 -18.07 -14.51 11.95
CA GLU A 415 -18.53 -13.16 12.32
C GLU A 415 -19.44 -12.51 11.25
N TYR A 416 -19.24 -12.85 9.97
CA TYR A 416 -20.03 -12.28 8.87
C TYR A 416 -21.36 -13.02 8.60
N ILE A 417 -21.49 -14.28 9.00
CA ILE A 417 -22.75 -15.04 8.87
C ILE A 417 -23.73 -14.68 10.00
N GLU A 418 -23.24 -14.39 11.21
CA GLU A 418 -24.09 -13.93 12.32
C GLU A 418 -24.77 -12.57 12.03
N THR A 419 -24.18 -11.76 11.15
CA THR A 419 -24.73 -10.47 10.69
C THR A 419 -25.72 -10.59 9.52
N LEU A 420 -25.79 -11.74 8.85
CA LEU A 420 -26.73 -12.01 7.75
C LEU A 420 -27.93 -12.88 8.17
N SER A 421 -27.99 -13.33 9.43
CA SER A 421 -29.13 -14.06 10.00
C SER A 421 -30.12 -13.18 10.77
N VAL A 422 -30.30 -11.92 10.36
CA VAL A 422 -31.41 -11.05 10.79
C VAL A 422 -32.26 -10.65 9.58
#